data_AF-A0A8B5WY99-F1
#
_entry.id   AF-A0A8B5WY99-F1
#
_cell.length_a   1.000
_cell.length_b   1.000
_cell.length_c   1.000
_cell.angle_alpha   90.00
_cell.angle_beta   90.00
_cell.angle_gamma   90.00
#
_symmetry.space_group_name_H-M   'P 1'
#
loop_
_entity.id
_entity.type
_entity.pdbx_description
1 polymer ?
#
loop_
_entity_poly.entity_id
_entity_poly.type
_entity_poly.pdbx_seq_one_letter_code
_entity_poly.pdbx_strand_id
1 'polypeptide(L)'
;MSRFLIMLVALSALAVGSASALTNEFVDRILESESLTWGDAVLLVLTGARIVPDGATIEDAIAARELQDWNLGRYTVETPVTLGAYAYLLMQAFRLDGGMMYRIAPGPRYAFRELRYRDFIERPAAPFWTVSGERAVQVLERVLASEEASW
;
A
#
# COMPACT_ATOMS: atom_id res chain seq x y z
N MET A 1 21.11 -40.98 -4.06
CA MET A 1 21.40 -39.65 -3.46
C MET A 1 21.42 -38.48 -4.46
N SER A 2 21.71 -38.67 -5.76
CA SER A 2 21.76 -37.54 -6.72
C SER A 2 20.40 -36.95 -7.11
N ARG A 3 19.32 -37.74 -7.16
CA ARG A 3 17.99 -37.27 -7.57
C ARG A 3 17.31 -36.34 -6.55
N PHE A 4 17.55 -36.60 -5.27
CA PHE A 4 17.00 -35.78 -4.18
C PHE A 4 17.70 -34.42 -4.10
N LEU A 5 19.00 -34.37 -4.38
CA LEU A 5 19.76 -33.12 -4.45
C LEU A 5 19.36 -32.26 -5.66
N ILE A 6 19.13 -32.88 -6.83
CA ILE A 6 18.66 -32.16 -8.03
C ILE A 6 17.24 -31.61 -7.82
N MET A 7 16.36 -32.36 -7.14
CA MET A 7 15.01 -31.91 -6.82
C MET A 7 15.00 -30.79 -5.78
N LEU A 8 15.93 -30.82 -4.81
CA LEU A 8 16.09 -29.75 -3.81
C LEU A 8 16.63 -28.46 -4.44
N VAL A 9 17.58 -28.57 -5.38
CA VAL A 9 18.12 -27.43 -6.16
C VAL A 9 17.06 -26.85 -7.10
N ALA A 10 16.22 -27.68 -7.71
CA ALA A 10 15.11 -27.23 -8.55
C ALA A 10 14.00 -26.54 -7.74
N LEU A 11 13.76 -26.97 -6.50
CA LEU A 11 12.79 -26.36 -5.60
C LEU A 11 13.28 -25.04 -5.01
N SER A 12 14.59 -24.89 -4.76
CA SER A 12 15.18 -23.61 -4.35
C SER A 12 15.23 -22.57 -5.48
N ALA A 13 15.20 -22.99 -6.74
CA ALA A 13 15.20 -22.07 -7.89
C ALA A 13 13.84 -21.40 -8.13
N LEU A 14 12.74 -21.94 -7.59
CA LEU A 14 11.41 -21.31 -7.64
C LEU A 14 11.18 -20.27 -6.53
N ALA A 15 12.08 -20.17 -5.56
CA ALA A 15 12.00 -19.21 -4.45
C ALA A 15 12.81 -17.92 -4.69
N VAL A 16 13.39 -17.76 -5.89
CA VAL A 16 14.05 -16.51 -6.28
C VAL A 16 12.95 -15.51 -6.64
N GLY A 17 12.77 -14.54 -5.77
CA GLY A 17 11.66 -13.60 -5.69
C GLY A 17 11.17 -13.08 -7.04
N SER A 18 9.84 -13.00 -7.13
CA SER A 18 9.14 -12.03 -7.97
C SER A 18 9.57 -10.63 -7.51
N ALA A 19 10.73 -10.19 -7.98
CA ALA A 19 11.22 -8.83 -7.79
C ALA A 19 10.33 -7.91 -8.63
N SER A 20 9.35 -7.34 -7.94
CA SER A 20 8.66 -6.07 -8.17
C SER A 20 8.90 -5.45 -9.55
N ALA A 21 8.00 -5.67 -10.50
CA ALA A 21 8.00 -4.92 -11.75
C ALA A 21 7.18 -3.62 -11.64
N LEU A 22 7.34 -2.88 -10.53
CA LEU A 22 7.16 -1.43 -10.61
C LEU A 22 8.34 -0.92 -11.44
N THR A 23 8.09 -0.10 -12.46
CA THR A 23 9.21 0.44 -13.23
C THR A 23 10.11 1.25 -12.30
N ASN A 24 11.43 1.12 -12.45
CA ASN A 24 12.38 1.91 -11.64
C ASN A 24 12.03 3.40 -11.71
N GLU A 25 11.62 3.87 -12.90
CA GLU A 25 11.13 5.24 -13.11
C GLU A 25 9.90 5.59 -12.26
N PHE A 26 8.94 4.67 -12.08
CA PHE A 26 7.81 4.91 -11.18
C PHE A 26 8.29 5.05 -9.74
N VAL A 27 9.11 4.11 -9.25
CA VAL A 27 9.62 4.13 -7.88
C VAL A 27 10.42 5.41 -7.62
N ASP A 28 11.35 5.74 -8.51
CA ASP A 28 12.19 6.94 -8.41
C ASP A 28 11.33 8.21 -8.37
N ARG A 29 10.34 8.33 -9.29
CA ARG A 29 9.39 9.46 -9.30
C ARG A 29 8.59 9.57 -8.01
N ILE A 30 8.19 8.45 -7.42
CA ILE A 30 7.47 8.44 -6.14
C ILE A 30 8.38 8.91 -5.02
N LEU A 31 9.59 8.36 -4.91
CA LEU A 31 10.54 8.72 -3.86
C LEU A 31 10.94 10.20 -3.92
N GLU A 32 11.02 10.78 -5.11
CA GLU A 32 11.30 12.21 -5.31
C GLU A 32 10.07 13.13 -5.09
N SER A 33 8.88 12.56 -4.95
CA SER A 33 7.64 13.35 -4.83
C SER A 33 7.47 13.95 -3.44
N GLU A 34 7.47 15.29 -3.37
CA GLU A 34 7.11 16.04 -2.15
C GLU A 34 5.65 15.79 -1.72
N SER A 35 4.77 15.50 -2.67
CA SER A 35 3.36 15.22 -2.41
C SER A 35 2.82 14.19 -3.39
N LEU A 36 2.50 13.02 -2.86
CA LEU A 36 1.91 11.93 -3.60
C LEU A 36 0.51 12.30 -4.10
N THR A 37 0.21 11.98 -5.36
CA THR A 37 -1.14 12.15 -5.91
C THR A 37 -2.04 10.98 -5.54
N TRP A 38 -3.35 11.14 -5.66
CA TRP A 38 -4.30 10.06 -5.40
C TRP A 38 -4.09 8.87 -6.35
N GLY A 39 -3.85 9.12 -7.64
CA GLY A 39 -3.59 8.07 -8.62
C GLY A 39 -2.36 7.25 -8.28
N ASP A 40 -1.27 7.93 -7.97
CA ASP A 40 -0.02 7.29 -7.55
C ASP A 40 -0.21 6.49 -6.25
N ALA A 41 -0.97 7.02 -5.29
CA ALA A 41 -1.28 6.30 -4.05
C ALA A 41 -2.11 5.04 -4.29
N VAL A 42 -3.11 5.11 -5.17
CA VAL A 42 -3.94 3.95 -5.53
C VAL A 42 -3.11 2.90 -6.23
N LEU A 43 -2.30 3.27 -7.23
CA LEU A 43 -1.40 2.33 -7.90
C LEU A 43 -0.43 1.67 -6.91
N LEU A 44 0.29 2.48 -6.12
CA LEU A 44 1.25 1.98 -5.13
C LEU A 44 0.62 0.99 -4.14
N VAL A 45 -0.55 1.33 -3.59
CA VAL A 45 -1.21 0.49 -2.58
C VAL A 45 -1.83 -0.78 -3.19
N LEU A 46 -2.50 -0.67 -4.34
CA LEU A 46 -3.14 -1.85 -4.96
C LEU A 46 -2.10 -2.82 -5.52
N THR A 47 -0.95 -2.34 -6.02
CA THR A 47 0.18 -3.21 -6.38
C THR A 47 0.73 -3.89 -5.13
N GLY A 48 0.98 -3.15 -4.05
CA GLY A 48 1.44 -3.72 -2.78
C GLY A 48 0.49 -4.77 -2.18
N ALA A 49 -0.82 -4.53 -2.30
CA ALA A 49 -1.87 -5.46 -1.87
C ALA A 49 -2.13 -6.62 -2.86
N ARG A 50 -1.39 -6.67 -3.98
CA ARG A 50 -1.55 -7.64 -5.08
C ARG A 50 -2.96 -7.69 -5.67
N ILE A 51 -3.66 -6.56 -5.64
CA ILE A 51 -4.98 -6.37 -6.27
C ILE A 51 -4.83 -6.12 -7.77
N VAL A 52 -3.77 -5.40 -8.14
CA VAL A 52 -3.34 -5.24 -9.54
C VAL A 52 -1.93 -5.82 -9.71
N PRO A 53 -1.57 -6.30 -10.91
CA PRO A 53 -0.25 -6.85 -11.15
C PRO A 53 0.84 -5.77 -11.11
N ASP A 54 2.08 -6.22 -10.91
CA ASP A 54 3.25 -5.40 -11.18
C ASP A 54 3.25 -4.96 -12.66
N GLY A 55 3.44 -3.66 -12.91
CA GLY A 55 3.36 -3.06 -14.25
C GLY A 55 1.98 -2.52 -14.65
N ALA A 56 0.99 -2.57 -13.74
CA ALA A 56 -0.28 -1.88 -13.92
C ALA A 56 -0.10 -0.36 -14.08
N THR A 57 -0.99 0.26 -14.86
CA THR A 57 -1.07 1.71 -15.00
C THR A 57 -1.90 2.35 -13.89
N ILE A 58 -1.85 3.68 -13.77
CA ILE A 58 -2.72 4.41 -12.83
C ILE A 58 -4.19 4.20 -13.22
N GLU A 59 -4.50 4.18 -14.51
CA GLU A 59 -5.83 3.92 -15.05
C GLU A 59 -6.34 2.53 -14.64
N ASP A 60 -5.50 1.50 -14.76
CA ASP A 60 -5.82 0.14 -14.32
C ASP A 60 -6.11 0.09 -12.81
N ALA A 61 -5.28 0.77 -12.01
CA ALA A 61 -5.44 0.81 -10.56
C ALA A 61 -6.70 1.57 -10.13
N ILE A 62 -7.04 2.68 -10.79
CA ILE A 62 -8.27 3.43 -10.55
C ILE A 62 -9.49 2.58 -10.92
N ALA A 63 -9.48 1.94 -12.08
CA ALA A 63 -10.56 1.04 -12.50
C ALA A 63 -10.74 -0.12 -11.50
N ALA A 64 -9.64 -0.76 -11.08
CA ALA A 64 -9.67 -1.82 -10.08
C ALA A 64 -10.22 -1.33 -8.73
N ARG A 65 -9.90 -0.09 -8.32
CA ARG A 65 -10.43 0.54 -7.11
C ARG A 65 -11.93 0.82 -7.22
N GLU A 66 -12.44 1.21 -8.38
CA GLU A 66 -13.88 1.46 -8.60
C GLU A 66 -14.72 0.18 -8.51
N LEU A 67 -14.12 -0.97 -8.80
CA LEU A 67 -14.75 -2.28 -8.61
C LEU A 67 -14.83 -2.70 -7.13
N GLN A 68 -14.14 -2.00 -6.22
CA GLN A 68 -14.20 -2.26 -4.80
C GLN A 68 -15.37 -1.53 -4.15
N ASP A 69 -16.07 -2.21 -3.23
CA ASP A 69 -17.14 -1.60 -2.43
C ASP A 69 -16.56 -0.79 -1.24
N TRP A 70 -15.54 0.03 -1.51
CA TRP A 70 -14.87 0.85 -0.51
C TRP A 70 -15.34 2.30 -0.60
N ASN A 71 -15.90 2.82 0.49
CA ASN A 71 -16.33 4.22 0.56
C ASN A 71 -15.15 5.16 0.93
N LEU A 72 -14.22 5.37 0.01
CA LEU A 72 -13.00 6.17 0.21
C LEU A 72 -13.19 7.69 -0.02
N GLY A 73 -14.36 8.13 -0.48
CA GLY A 73 -14.58 9.49 -0.99
C GLY A 73 -14.30 9.60 -2.50
N ARG A 74 -14.43 10.81 -3.06
CA ARG A 74 -14.13 11.11 -4.46
C ARG A 74 -12.90 12.03 -4.52
N TYR A 75 -11.84 11.55 -5.15
CA TYR A 75 -10.62 12.30 -5.43
C TYR A 75 -10.33 12.24 -6.93
N THR A 76 -9.73 13.30 -7.49
CA THR A 76 -9.18 13.22 -8.85
C THR A 76 -7.80 12.57 -8.79
N VAL A 77 -7.34 12.01 -9.91
CA VAL A 77 -6.05 11.31 -10.02
C VAL A 77 -4.89 12.19 -9.54
N GLU A 78 -4.93 13.49 -9.85
CA GLU A 78 -3.88 14.47 -9.60
C GLU A 78 -3.98 15.11 -8.21
N THR A 79 -5.06 14.86 -7.47
CA THR A 79 -5.28 15.48 -6.16
C THR A 79 -4.20 15.00 -5.18
N PRO A 80 -3.49 15.90 -4.49
CA PRO A 80 -2.59 15.54 -3.40
C PRO A 80 -3.30 14.69 -2.34
N VAL A 81 -2.76 13.50 -2.06
CA VAL A 81 -3.34 12.59 -1.07
C VAL A 81 -2.93 13.02 0.34
N THR A 82 -3.92 13.08 1.23
CA THR A 82 -3.66 13.32 2.66
C THR A 82 -3.28 12.03 3.36
N LEU A 83 -2.50 12.13 4.43
CA LEU A 83 -2.06 10.98 5.22
C LEU A 83 -3.24 10.16 5.80
N GLY A 84 -4.37 10.82 6.10
CA GLY A 84 -5.59 10.14 6.51
C GLY A 84 -6.27 9.39 5.36
N ALA A 85 -6.36 9.99 4.18
CA ALA A 85 -6.92 9.30 3.01
C ALA A 85 -6.04 8.11 2.60
N TYR A 86 -4.71 8.29 2.63
CA TYR A 86 -3.75 7.23 2.38
C TYR A 86 -3.87 6.08 3.40
N ALA A 87 -3.93 6.41 4.69
CA ALA A 87 -4.15 5.42 5.75
C ALA A 87 -5.45 4.64 5.56
N TYR A 88 -6.52 5.32 5.12
CA TYR A 88 -7.80 4.66 4.89
C TYR A 88 -7.78 3.73 3.67
N LEU A 89 -7.13 4.16 2.59
CA LEU A 89 -6.87 3.31 1.42
C LEU A 89 -6.09 2.05 1.81
N LEU A 90 -5.02 2.17 2.60
CA LEU A 90 -4.25 1.04 3.11
C LEU A 90 -5.12 0.06 3.91
N MET A 91 -5.92 0.56 4.86
CA MET A 91 -6.80 -0.31 5.65
C MET A 91 -7.80 -1.08 4.80
N GLN A 92 -8.35 -0.44 3.76
CA GLN A 92 -9.30 -1.10 2.87
C GLN A 92 -8.61 -2.15 1.98
N ALA A 93 -7.49 -1.80 1.36
CA ALA A 93 -6.76 -2.68 0.46
C ALA A 93 -6.19 -3.92 1.15
N PHE A 94 -5.61 -3.74 2.34
CA PHE A 94 -5.05 -4.83 3.14
C PHE A 94 -6.06 -5.46 4.11
N ARG A 95 -7.33 -5.01 4.08
CA ARG A 95 -8.39 -5.49 4.98
C ARG A 95 -7.98 -5.48 6.46
N LEU A 96 -7.23 -4.45 6.84
CA LEU A 96 -6.75 -4.31 8.21
C LEU A 96 -7.94 -4.06 9.12
N ASP A 97 -8.08 -4.91 10.14
CA ASP A 97 -9.05 -4.67 11.20
C ASP A 97 -8.78 -3.31 11.86
N GLY A 98 -9.83 -2.64 12.31
CA GLY A 98 -9.69 -1.40 13.07
C GLY A 98 -10.15 -1.54 14.51
N GLY A 99 -9.62 -0.69 15.38
CA GLY A 99 -10.13 -0.51 16.73
C GLY A 99 -11.60 -0.08 16.75
N MET A 100 -12.19 -0.05 17.94
CA MET A 100 -13.62 0.23 18.14
C MET A 100 -14.10 1.49 17.39
N MET A 101 -13.33 2.58 17.43
CA MET A 101 -13.70 3.82 16.77
C MET A 101 -13.74 3.72 15.25
N TYR A 102 -12.82 2.96 14.64
CA TYR A 102 -12.82 2.72 13.19
C TYR A 102 -14.04 1.90 12.78
N ARG A 103 -14.42 0.89 13.58
CA ARG A 103 -15.61 0.07 13.30
C ARG A 103 -16.92 0.83 13.40
N ILE A 104 -17.00 1.84 14.28
CA ILE A 104 -18.20 2.68 14.44
C ILE A 104 -18.32 3.71 13.32
N ALA A 105 -17.21 4.35 12.96
CA ALA A 105 -17.17 5.42 11.97
C ALA A 105 -15.93 5.26 11.08
N PRO A 106 -15.94 4.31 10.12
CA PRO A 106 -14.79 4.10 9.25
C PRO A 106 -14.53 5.36 8.40
N GLY A 107 -13.26 5.72 8.27
CA GLY A 107 -12.87 6.87 7.47
C GLY A 107 -11.46 7.38 7.74
N PRO A 108 -11.01 8.40 6.97
CA PRO A 108 -9.63 8.91 6.98
C PRO A 108 -9.07 9.23 8.36
N ARG A 109 -9.87 9.90 9.21
CA ARG A 109 -9.45 10.30 10.55
C ARG A 109 -9.15 9.10 11.45
N TYR A 110 -10.01 8.09 11.43
CA TYR A 110 -9.85 6.94 12.31
C TYR A 110 -8.87 5.92 11.74
N ALA A 111 -8.77 5.81 10.42
CA ALA A 111 -7.72 5.03 9.78
C ALA A 111 -6.34 5.54 10.14
N PHE A 112 -6.13 6.86 10.03
CA PHE A 112 -4.89 7.50 10.49
C PHE A 112 -4.59 7.16 11.95
N ARG A 113 -5.58 7.28 12.84
CA ARG A 113 -5.39 6.98 14.27
C ARG A 113 -5.02 5.52 14.51
N GLU A 114 -5.61 4.59 13.77
CA GLU A 114 -5.30 3.16 13.86
C GLU A 114 -3.86 2.88 13.43
N LEU A 115 -3.47 3.34 12.23
CA LEU A 115 -2.11 3.15 11.72
C LEU A 115 -1.05 3.84 12.59
N ARG A 116 -1.41 4.98 13.20
CA ARG A 116 -0.57 5.66 14.20
C ARG A 116 -0.42 4.86 15.48
N TYR A 117 -1.50 4.25 15.95
CA TYR A 117 -1.48 3.43 17.15
C TYR A 117 -0.63 2.16 16.96
N ARG A 118 -0.58 1.64 15.72
CA ARG A 118 0.26 0.49 15.33
C ARG A 118 1.70 0.86 14.97
N ASP A 119 2.11 2.11 15.19
CA ASP A 119 3.45 2.61 14.83
C ASP A 119 3.82 2.51 13.33
N PHE A 120 2.81 2.39 12.45
CA PHE A 120 3.03 2.43 11.00
C PHE A 120 3.27 3.86 10.49
N ILE A 121 2.85 4.89 11.24
CA ILE A 121 3.02 6.30 10.87
C ILE A 121 3.82 7.05 11.94
N GLU A 122 5.03 7.49 11.60
CA GLU A 122 5.95 8.18 12.53
C GLU A 122 5.54 9.61 12.92
N ARG A 123 6.08 10.15 14.02
CA ARG A 123 5.86 11.54 14.47
C ARG A 123 6.88 12.50 13.82
N PRO A 124 6.53 13.77 13.57
CA PRO A 124 5.19 14.36 13.68
C PRO A 124 4.28 13.95 12.49
N ALA A 125 2.96 13.93 12.72
CA ALA A 125 1.98 13.60 11.68
C ALA A 125 0.60 14.12 12.05
N ALA A 126 -0.15 14.59 11.04
CA ALA A 126 -1.57 14.90 11.16
C ALA A 126 -2.35 14.32 9.96
N PRO A 127 -3.63 13.94 10.14
CA PRO A 127 -4.38 13.23 9.10
C PRO A 127 -4.67 14.08 7.86
N PHE A 128 -4.63 15.41 7.97
CA PHE A 128 -4.89 16.35 6.88
C PHE A 128 -3.61 16.87 6.20
N TRP A 129 -2.43 16.43 6.65
CA TRP A 129 -1.18 16.73 5.95
C TRP A 129 -1.09 15.89 4.69
N THR A 130 -0.55 16.46 3.62
CA THR A 130 -0.16 15.69 2.43
C THR A 130 0.96 14.73 2.79
N VAL A 131 1.06 13.64 2.04
CA VAL A 131 2.09 12.61 2.24
C VAL A 131 3.09 12.69 1.08
N SER A 132 4.39 12.81 1.40
CA SER A 132 5.45 12.64 0.40
C SER A 132 5.52 11.18 -0.04
N GLY A 133 6.04 10.91 -1.24
CA GLY A 133 6.10 9.54 -1.73
C GLY A 133 7.05 8.66 -0.92
N GLU A 134 8.21 9.19 -0.48
CA GLU A 134 9.10 8.48 0.47
C GLU A 134 8.34 8.03 1.73
N ARG A 135 7.57 8.95 2.33
CA ARG A 135 6.81 8.65 3.54
C ARG A 135 5.69 7.64 3.26
N ALA A 136 5.05 7.71 2.10
CA ALA A 136 4.02 6.75 1.71
C ALA A 136 4.63 5.34 1.59
N VAL A 137 5.77 5.19 0.93
CA VAL A 137 6.51 3.93 0.79
C VAL A 137 6.87 3.37 2.17
N GLN A 138 7.45 4.19 3.06
CA GLN A 138 7.79 3.76 4.43
C GLN A 138 6.57 3.25 5.23
N VAL A 139 5.41 3.90 5.09
CA VAL A 139 4.17 3.46 5.76
C VAL A 139 3.68 2.14 5.16
N LEU A 140 3.71 2.00 3.83
CA LEU A 140 3.33 0.77 3.13
C LEU A 140 4.25 -0.39 3.53
N GLU A 141 5.57 -0.18 3.59
CA GLU A 141 6.54 -1.19 4.03
C GLU A 141 6.22 -1.72 5.42
N ARG A 142 5.84 -0.85 6.36
CA ARG A 142 5.44 -1.26 7.72
C ARG A 142 4.15 -2.08 7.73
N VAL A 143 3.19 -1.72 6.87
CA VAL A 143 1.96 -2.51 6.70
C VAL A 143 2.31 -3.89 6.14
N LEU A 144 3.11 -3.96 5.07
CA LEU A 144 3.53 -5.22 4.46
C LEU A 144 4.26 -6.13 5.46
N ALA A 145 5.21 -5.57 6.22
CA ALA A 145 5.92 -6.30 7.25
C ALA A 145 4.97 -6.85 8.35
N SER A 146 3.89 -6.14 8.66
CA SER A 146 2.90 -6.62 9.64
C SER A 146 2.03 -7.78 9.12
N GLU A 147 1.74 -7.79 7.81
CA GLU A 147 0.98 -8.87 7.17
C GLU A 147 1.82 -10.15 7.08
N GLU A 148 3.13 -10.01 6.86
CA GLU A 148 4.07 -11.14 6.85
C GLU A 148 4.27 -11.76 8.24
N ALA A 149 4.25 -10.94 9.29
CA ALA A 149 4.43 -11.41 10.67
C ALA A 149 3.18 -12.10 11.25
N SER A 150 2.05 -12.07 10.55
CA SER A 150 0.76 -12.62 11.03
C SER A 150 0.57 -14.12 10.74
N TRP A 151 1.65 -14.85 10.38
CA TRP A 151 1.68 -16.27 10.04
C TRP A 151 2.42 -17.13 11.08
#